data_AF-A0A3N9UY70-F1
#
_entry.id   AF-A0A3N9UY70-F1
#
_cell.length_a   1.000
_cell.length_b   1.000
_cell.length_c   1.000
_cell.angle_alpha   90.00
_cell.angle_beta   90.00
_cell.angle_gamma   90.00
#
_symmetry.space_group_name_H-M   'P 1'
#
loop_
_entity.id
_entity.type
_entity.pdbx_description
1 polymer ?
#
loop_
_entity_poly.entity_id
_entity_poly.type
_entity_poly.pdbx_seq_one_letter_code
_entity_poly.pdbx_strand_id
1 'polypeptide(L)' 'MDYTILIHKAEEGGFWSEVPALPGCYSQGETIDETLENTK' A
#
# COMPACT_ATOMS: atom_id res chain seq x y z
N MET A 1 14.26 7.69 -7.75
CA MET A 1 12.93 7.75 -8.38
C MET A 1 11.95 7.73 -7.24
N ASP A 2 10.98 8.63 -7.27
CA ASP A 2 10.03 8.85 -6.19
C ASP A 2 8.65 8.41 -6.67
N TYR A 3 7.98 7.59 -5.88
CA TYR A 3 6.64 7.09 -6.17
C TYR A 3 5.68 7.53 -5.08
N THR A 4 4.49 7.96 -5.49
CA THR A 4 3.38 8.19 -4.55
C THR A 4 2.73 6.85 -4.24
N ILE A 5 2.69 6.51 -2.96
CA ILE A 5 1.99 5.34 -2.44
C ILE A 5 0.69 5.83 -1.80
N LEU A 6 -0.44 5.31 -2.27
CA LEU A 6 -1.75 5.52 -1.65
C LEU A 6 -2.03 4.35 -0.73
N ILE A 7 -2.39 4.62 0.52
CA ILE A 7 -2.75 3.60 1.51
C ILE A 7 -4.23 3.73 1.84
N HIS A 8 -4.91 2.59 1.79
CA HIS A 8 -6.33 2.45 2.00
C HIS A 8 -6.59 1.50 3.16
N LYS A 9 -7.67 1.73 3.91
CA LYS A 9 -8.10 0.81 4.96
C LYS A 9 -8.94 -0.30 4.35
N ALA A 10 -8.66 -1.56 4.70
CA ALA A 10 -9.44 -2.70 4.23
C ALA A 10 -10.70 -2.89 5.08
N GLU A 11 -11.80 -3.33 4.46
CA GLU A 11 -13.08 -3.58 5.15
C GLU A 11 -12.97 -4.71 6.18
N GLU A 12 -12.15 -5.71 5.88
CA GLU A 12 -11.87 -6.88 6.74
C GLU A 12 -10.81 -6.62 7.82
N GLY A 13 -10.26 -5.40 7.88
CA GLY A 13 -9.20 -5.00 8.80
C GLY A 13 -7.82 -4.96 8.14
N GLY A 14 -6.91 -4.17 8.72
CA GLY A 14 -5.61 -3.86 8.12
C GLY A 14 -5.68 -2.80 7.01
N PHE A 15 -4.67 -2.80 6.15
CA PHE A 15 -4.46 -1.81 5.11
C PHE A 15 -3.96 -2.46 3.82
N TRP A 16 -4.23 -1.80 2.69
CA TRP A 16 -3.64 -2.14 1.41
C TRP A 16 -3.14 -0.88 0.73
N SER A 17 -2.18 -1.04 -0.18
CA SER A 17 -1.57 0.07 -0.92
C SER A 17 -1.69 -0.11 -2.42
N GLU A 18 -1.64 1.02 -3.13
CA GLU A 18 -1.41 1.06 -4.58
C GLU A 18 -0.43 2.16 -4.97
N VAL A 19 0.24 1.95 -6.11
CA VAL A 19 1.13 2.94 -6.72
C VAL A 19 0.52 3.37 -8.06
N PRO A 20 -0.08 4.57 -8.17
CA PRO A 20 -0.75 5.01 -9.41
C PRO A 20 0.15 5.04 -10.65
N ALA A 21 1.45 5.28 -10.45
CA ALA A 21 2.44 5.26 -11.53
C ALA A 21 2.79 3.84 -12.01
N LEU A 22 2.43 2.81 -11.24
CA LEU A 22 2.68 1.38 -11.52
C LEU A 22 1.36 0.59 -11.39
N PRO A 23 0.43 0.70 -12.36
CA PRO A 23 -0.83 -0.04 -12.31
C PRO A 23 -0.59 -1.54 -12.14
N GLY A 24 -1.25 -2.16 -11.17
CA GLY A 24 -1.02 -3.57 -10.80
C GLY A 24 -0.07 -3.79 -9.63
N CYS A 25 0.64 -2.75 -9.18
CA CYS A 25 1.44 -2.80 -7.96
C CYS A 25 0.54 -2.53 -6.75
N TYR A 26 0.18 -3.62 -6.07
CA TYR A 26 -0.60 -3.61 -4.85
C TYR A 26 0.12 -4.40 -3.77
N SER A 27 -0.02 -3.96 -2.52
CA SER A 27 0.51 -4.66 -1.35
C SER A 27 -0.44 -4.51 -0.16
N GLN A 28 -0.19 -5.24 0.93
CA GLN A 28 -1.05 -5.21 2.12
C GLN A 28 -0.24 -5.41 3.41
N GLY A 29 -0.85 -5.05 4.54
CA GLY A 29 -0.29 -5.25 5.88
C GLY A 29 -1.32 -4.97 6.97
N GLU A 30 -1.03 -5.39 8.20
CA GLU A 30 -1.90 -5.15 9.36
C GLU A 30 -1.80 -3.69 9.83
N THR A 31 -0.65 -3.04 9.62
CA THR A 31 -0.40 -1.64 9.98
C THR A 31 0.00 -0.78 8.78
N ILE A 32 -0.09 0.55 8.94
CA ILE A 32 0.35 1.50 7.91
C ILE A 32 1.86 1.36 7.65
N ASP A 33 2.68 1.26 8.71
CA ASP A 33 4.13 1.14 8.59
C ASP A 33 4.52 -0.15 7.85
N GLU A 34 3.90 -1.29 8.20
CA GLU A 34 4.11 -2.56 7.51
C GLU A 34 3.69 -2.50 6.05
N THR A 35 2.51 -1.96 5.76
CA THR A 35 2.02 -1.82 4.37
C THR A 35 2.96 -0.96 3.55
N LEU A 36 3.49 0.11 4.15
CA LEU A 36 4.46 0.98 3.50
C LEU A 36 5.80 0.27 3.27
N GLU A 37 6.29 -0.51 4.25
CA GLU A 37 7.51 -1.32 4.10
C GLU A 37 7.36 -2.37 2.99
N ASN A 38 6.21 -3.05 2.92
CA ASN A 38 5.91 -4.05 1.90
C ASN A 38 5.74 -3.46 0.49
N THR A 39 5.63 -2.14 0.34
CA THR A 39 5.43 -1.45 -0.95
C THR A 39 6.70 -0.78 -1.49
N LYS A 40 7.68 -0.50 -0.61
CA LYS A 40 8.96 0.16 -0.97
C LYS A 40 9.87 -0.77 -1.75
#